data_AF-A0A1F6JTJ6-F1
#
_entry.id   AF-A0A1F6JTJ6-F1
#
_cell.length_a   1.000
_cell.length_b   1.000
_cell.length_c   1.000
_cell.angle_alpha   90.00
_cell.angle_beta   90.00
_cell.angle_gamma   90.00
#
_symmetry.space_group_name_H-M   'P 1'
#
loop_
_entity.id
_entity.type
_entity.pdbx_description
1 polymer ?
#
loop_
_entity_poly.entity_id
_entity_poly.type
_entity_poly.pdbx_seq_one_letter_code
_entity_poly.pdbx_strand_id
1 'polypeptide(L)'
;MKKPLKLPDFKNEEEVQKFMENTDFSKYLEPSDLKKISFPNLKPSKRLISLRVEESLVEKAKQKAEKLHIPYQTLMRQILHKGLEA
;
A
#
# COMPACT_ATOMS: atom_id res chain seq x y z
N MET A 1 -25.67 -1.46 15.39
CA MET A 1 -25.83 -2.66 14.54
C MET A 1 -27.31 -2.92 14.24
N LYS A 2 -27.68 -3.05 12.96
CA LYS A 2 -29.09 -3.22 12.53
C LYS A 2 -29.60 -4.67 12.65
N LYS A 3 -28.73 -5.66 12.40
CA LYS A 3 -29.11 -7.09 12.39
C LYS A 3 -27.89 -7.97 12.69
N PRO A 4 -28.03 -9.10 13.44
CA PRO A 4 -26.92 -10.03 13.65
C PRO A 4 -26.52 -10.72 12.34
N LEU A 5 -25.26 -10.54 11.94
CA LEU A 5 -24.65 -11.25 10.80
C LEU A 5 -24.19 -12.64 11.28
N LYS A 6 -24.71 -13.71 10.67
CA LYS A 6 -24.23 -15.08 10.93
C LYS A 6 -23.05 -15.36 10.00
N LEU A 7 -21.86 -15.43 10.58
CA LEU A 7 -20.63 -15.78 9.86
C LEU A 7 -20.50 -17.32 9.83
N PRO A 8 -20.30 -17.94 8.65
CA PRO A 8 -19.94 -19.34 8.56
C PRO A 8 -18.47 -19.56 8.98
N ASP A 9 -18.12 -20.81 9.32
CA ASP A 9 -16.72 -21.19 9.55
C ASP A 9 -15.98 -21.24 8.21
N PHE A 10 -15.05 -20.31 7.98
CA PHE A 10 -14.24 -20.25 6.75
C PHE A 10 -12.99 -21.11 6.88
N LYS A 11 -12.66 -21.87 5.83
CA LYS A 11 -11.44 -22.69 5.80
C LYS A 11 -10.27 -21.99 5.12
N ASN A 12 -10.54 -21.03 4.23
CA ASN A 12 -9.51 -20.37 3.43
C ASN A 12 -9.85 -18.90 3.15
N GLU A 13 -8.84 -18.08 2.86
CA GLU A 13 -9.02 -16.64 2.57
C GLU A 13 -9.86 -16.39 1.31
N GLU A 14 -9.79 -17.26 0.30
CA GLU A 14 -10.60 -17.15 -0.91
C GLU A 14 -12.11 -17.26 -0.62
N GLU A 15 -12.50 -18.08 0.37
CA GLU A 15 -13.89 -18.22 0.80
C GLU A 15 -14.37 -16.95 1.51
N VAL A 16 -13.49 -16.36 2.32
CA VAL A 16 -13.75 -15.07 2.99
C VAL A 16 -13.97 -13.98 1.94
N GLN A 17 -13.08 -13.88 0.95
CA GLN A 17 -13.20 -12.87 -0.11
C GLN A 17 -14.53 -13.00 -0.87
N LYS A 18 -14.87 -14.21 -1.34
CA LYS A 18 -16.16 -14.45 -2.03
C LYS A 18 -17.36 -14.12 -1.16
N PHE A 19 -17.32 -14.43 0.13
CA PHE A 19 -18.39 -14.06 1.06
C PHE A 19 -18.51 -12.54 1.21
N MET A 20 -17.38 -11.83 1.34
CA MET A 20 -17.37 -10.37 1.47
C MET A 20 -17.88 -9.67 0.22
N GLU A 21 -17.51 -10.14 -0.97
CA GLU A 21 -17.97 -9.58 -2.26
C GLU A 21 -19.49 -9.73 -2.45
N ASN A 22 -20.06 -10.86 -2.03
CA ASN A 22 -21.49 -11.14 -2.19
C ASN A 22 -22.36 -10.59 -1.05
N THR A 23 -21.76 -10.06 0.03
CA THR A 23 -22.50 -9.61 1.22
C THR A 23 -22.68 -8.10 1.23
N ASP A 24 -23.94 -7.65 1.19
CA ASP A 24 -24.29 -6.25 1.38
C ASP A 24 -24.28 -5.88 2.88
N PHE A 25 -23.17 -5.28 3.32
CA PHE A 25 -22.96 -4.88 4.72
C PHE A 25 -23.85 -3.72 5.19
N SER A 26 -24.47 -2.96 4.27
CA SER A 26 -25.36 -1.82 4.61
C SER A 26 -26.64 -2.26 5.36
N LYS A 27 -27.01 -3.53 5.20
CA LYS A 27 -28.16 -4.16 5.87
C LYS A 27 -27.87 -4.58 7.32
N TYR A 28 -26.59 -4.66 7.69
CA TYR A 28 -26.16 -5.17 8.99
C TYR A 28 -25.47 -4.10 9.85
N LEU A 29 -24.72 -3.18 9.23
CA LEU A 29 -23.94 -2.14 9.90
C LEU A 29 -24.67 -0.79 9.90
N GLU A 30 -24.53 -0.05 11.00
CA GLU A 30 -24.92 1.36 11.11
C GLU A 30 -23.69 2.26 11.03
N PRO A 31 -23.84 3.54 10.63
CA PRO A 31 -22.73 4.49 10.63
C PRO A 31 -22.01 4.59 11.98
N SER A 32 -22.73 4.40 13.08
CA SER A 32 -22.18 4.38 14.44
C SER A 32 -21.30 3.16 14.75
N ASP A 33 -21.44 2.07 13.99
CA ASP A 33 -20.62 0.86 14.12
C ASP A 33 -19.27 0.98 13.37
N LEU A 34 -19.17 1.93 12.43
CA LEU A 34 -17.99 2.13 11.61
C LEU A 34 -16.93 2.91 12.39
N LYS A 35 -15.79 2.27 12.63
CA LYS A 35 -14.61 2.93 13.19
C LYS A 35 -13.65 3.34 12.08
N LYS A 36 -13.24 4.60 12.09
CA LYS A 36 -12.10 5.06 11.28
C LYS A 36 -10.84 4.41 11.83
N ILE A 37 -10.42 3.31 11.22
CA ILE A 37 -9.12 2.70 11.47
C ILE A 37 -8.11 3.30 10.51
N SER A 38 -7.03 3.85 11.07
CA SER A 38 -5.81 4.09 10.32
C SER A 38 -5.01 2.80 10.37
N PHE A 39 -4.35 2.43 9.26
CA PHE A 39 -3.41 1.33 9.23
C PHE A 39 -1.97 1.88 9.25
N PRO A 40 -1.49 2.45 10.38
CA PRO A 40 -0.16 3.08 10.43
C PRO A 40 0.98 2.07 10.21
N ASN A 41 0.69 0.78 10.41
CA ASN A 41 1.68 -0.30 10.38
C ASN A 41 1.59 -1.22 9.14
N LEU A 42 0.76 -0.88 8.15
CA LEU A 42 0.81 -1.58 6.85
C LEU A 42 2.14 -1.25 6.19
N LYS A 43 3.10 -2.17 6.30
CA LYS A 43 4.43 -2.01 5.72
C LYS A 43 4.26 -1.89 4.19
N PRO A 44 4.70 -0.79 3.56
CA PRO A 44 4.64 -0.70 2.10
C PRO A 44 5.47 -1.86 1.54
N SER A 45 4.82 -2.71 0.75
CA SER A 45 5.48 -3.84 0.11
C SER A 45 6.51 -3.30 -0.89
N LYS A 46 7.76 -3.75 -0.76
CA LYS A 46 8.83 -3.39 -1.70
C LYS A 46 8.79 -4.36 -2.86
N ARG A 47 8.59 -3.86 -4.07
CA ARG A 47 8.68 -4.64 -5.30
C ARG A 47 9.93 -4.22 -6.08
N LEU A 48 10.72 -5.21 -6.51
CA LEU A 48 11.83 -4.97 -7.43
C LEU A 48 11.24 -4.65 -8.82
N ILE A 49 11.69 -3.54 -9.40
CA ILE A 49 11.34 -3.12 -10.75
C ILE A 49 12.61 -2.94 -11.57
N SER A 50 12.56 -3.31 -12.85
CA SER A 50 13.59 -3.00 -13.82
C SER A 50 13.18 -1.73 -14.56
N LEU A 51 14.01 -0.68 -14.50
CA LEU A 51 13.76 0.61 -15.17
C LEU A 51 14.93 0.93 -16.10
N ARG A 52 14.64 1.36 -17.32
CA ARG A 52 15.66 1.92 -18.24
C ARG A 52 15.73 3.43 -18.07
N VAL A 53 16.94 3.93 -17.91
CA VAL A 53 17.26 5.36 -17.79
C VAL A 53 18.57 5.62 -18.53
N GLU A 54 18.83 6.88 -18.89
CA GLU A 54 20.10 7.26 -19.51
C GLU A 54 21.28 7.08 -18.54
N GLU A 55 22.42 6.64 -19.07
CA GLU A 55 23.66 6.46 -18.30
C GLU A 55 24.14 7.78 -17.67
N SER A 56 23.93 8.91 -18.36
CA SER A 56 24.30 10.23 -17.83
C SER A 56 23.51 10.59 -16.55
N LEU A 57 22.28 10.08 -16.42
CA LEU A 57 21.41 10.31 -15.27
C LEU A 57 21.79 9.39 -14.10
N VAL A 58 22.05 8.12 -14.42
CA VAL A 58 23.06 7.23 -13.80
C VAL A 58 24.05 7.89 -12.85
N GLU A 59 25.06 8.45 -13.51
CA GLU A 59 26.23 9.06 -12.90
C GLU A 59 25.89 10.28 -12.07
N LYS A 60 25.00 11.15 -12.57
CA LYS A 60 24.53 12.34 -11.83
C LYS A 60 23.85 11.96 -10.51
N ALA A 61 23.03 10.90 -10.51
CA ALA A 61 22.38 10.41 -9.30
C ALA A 61 23.41 9.88 -8.28
N LYS A 62 24.44 9.14 -8.75
CA LYS A 62 25.54 8.68 -7.89
C LYS A 62 26.31 9.84 -7.26
N GLN A 63 26.74 10.82 -8.06
CA GLN A 63 27.47 11.99 -7.57
C GLN A 63 26.66 12.79 -6.55
N LYS A 64 25.36 13.00 -6.81
CA LYS A 64 24.49 13.73 -5.89
C LYS A 64 24.25 12.96 -4.60
N ALA A 65 24.09 11.64 -4.68
CA ALA A 65 23.89 10.79 -3.52
C ALA A 65 25.14 10.73 -2.63
N GLU A 66 26.34 10.70 -3.24
CA GLU A 66 27.61 10.77 -2.53
C GLU A 66 27.76 12.07 -1.73
N LYS A 67 27.42 13.22 -2.35
CA LYS A 67 27.37 14.53 -1.66
C LYS A 67 26.41 14.57 -0.47
N LEU A 68 25.36 13.75 -0.51
CA LEU A 68 24.35 13.64 0.54
C LEU A 68 24.66 12.50 1.53
N HIS A 69 25.77 11.79 1.36
CA HIS A 69 26.15 10.61 2.15
C HIS A 69 25.04 9.54 2.22
N ILE A 70 24.32 9.33 1.12
CA ILE A 70 23.27 8.29 1.00
C ILE A 70 23.50 7.41 -0.23
N PRO A 71 22.96 6.17 -0.25
CA PRO A 71 22.98 5.35 -1.46
C PRO A 71 22.14 5.99 -2.58
N TYR A 72 22.60 5.91 -3.83
CA TYR A 72 21.89 6.49 -4.98
C TYR A 72 20.49 5.89 -5.16
N GLN A 73 20.28 4.62 -4.80
CA GLN A 73 18.95 3.99 -4.83
C GLN A 73 18.00 4.64 -3.82
N THR A 74 18.50 5.08 -2.66
CA THR A 74 17.71 5.83 -1.67
C THR A 74 17.32 7.20 -2.21
N LEU A 75 18.26 7.90 -2.85
CA LEU A 75 17.97 9.18 -3.52
C LEU A 75 16.90 9.00 -4.62
N MET A 76 17.03 7.97 -5.46
CA MET A 76 16.04 7.67 -6.49
C MET A 76 14.64 7.42 -5.91
N ARG A 77 14.54 6.65 -4.82
CA ARG A 77 13.25 6.43 -4.13
C ARG A 77 12.64 7.74 -3.61
N GLN A 78 13.45 8.63 -3.03
CA GLN A 78 12.97 9.92 -2.52
C GLN A 78 12.45 10.81 -3.65
N ILE A 79 13.14 10.84 -4.79
CA ILE A 79 12.70 11.60 -5.97
C ILE A 79 11.37 11.05 -6.50
N LEU A 80 11.22 9.72 -6.60
CA LEU A 80 9.97 9.09 -7.02
C LEU A 80 8.81 9.41 -6.07
N HIS A 81 9.05 9.35 -4.76
CA HIS A 81 8.04 9.71 -3.76
C HIS A 81 7.59 11.15 -3.94
N LYS A 82 8.55 12.09 -4.01
CA LYS A 82 8.26 13.51 -4.18
C LYS A 82 7.50 13.82 -5.48
N GLY A 83 7.78 13.08 -6.56
CA GLY A 83 7.10 13.25 -7.84
C GLY A 83 5.66 12.72 -7.87
N LEU A 84 5.30 11.81 -6.96
CA LEU A 84 3.94 11.26 -6.82
C LEU A 84 3.08 12.01 -5.80
N GLU A 85 3.70 12.80 -4.92
CA GLU A 85 3.01 13.65 -3.93
C GLU A 85 2.56 15.01 -4.50
N ALA A 86 2.98 15.35 -5.73
CA ALA A 86 2.60 16.57 -6.45
C ALA A 86 1.41 16.30 -7.38
#